data_AF-I0WN67-F1
#
_entry.id   AF-I0WN67-F1
#
_cell.length_a   1.000
_cell.length_b   1.000
_cell.length_c   1.000
_cell.angle_alpha   90.00
_cell.angle_beta   90.00
_cell.angle_gamma   90.00
#
_symmetry.space_group_name_H-M   'P 1'
#
loop_
_entity.id
_entity.type
_entity.pdbx_description
1 polymer ?
#
loop_
_entity_poly.entity_id
_entity_poly.type
_entity_poly.pdbx_seq_one_letter_code
_entity_poly.pdbx_strand_id
1 'polypeptide(L)'
;MKRAASVSLAILVLAGCGNADSETSQPSSSTRAPASSTTATTSVVAQPAPDVPGQVVVREVDSSCASAEVGAPIDLTEVSVHLGVPGYAGTVARVVWSYQGDLPATGTVLWSLSAADRGGNNAVQLGYKTLDGNQIAYFTFAGAKQQNLSGAPDVSVPGQVTAVLPSAAVAALGSEWHWKATVNVDGEDVDRCPN
;
A
#
# COMPACT_ATOMS: atom_id res chain seq x y z
N MET A 1 -4.09 -47.57 -14.24
CA MET A 1 -5.52 -47.83 -13.94
C MET A 1 -6.32 -46.60 -14.35
N LYS A 2 -7.32 -46.76 -15.22
CA LYS A 2 -8.17 -45.71 -15.80
C LYS A 2 -9.37 -45.40 -14.88
N ARG A 3 -9.68 -44.13 -14.64
CA ARG A 3 -11.04 -43.57 -14.39
C ARG A 3 -11.00 -42.10 -14.85
N ALA A 4 -11.52 -41.75 -16.03
CA ALA A 4 -12.92 -41.55 -16.42
C ALA A 4 -13.58 -40.33 -15.74
N ALA A 5 -14.12 -39.47 -16.61
CA ALA A 5 -14.50 -38.07 -16.42
C ALA A 5 -15.87 -37.85 -15.76
N SER A 6 -16.15 -36.60 -15.39
CA SER A 6 -17.51 -36.01 -15.50
C SER A 6 -17.45 -34.50 -15.58
N VAL A 7 -17.95 -33.98 -16.70
CA VAL A 7 -18.28 -32.58 -16.99
C VAL A 7 -19.72 -32.34 -16.52
N SER A 8 -20.01 -31.21 -15.92
CA SER A 8 -21.38 -30.73 -15.71
C SER A 8 -21.44 -29.24 -15.99
N LEU A 9 -22.08 -28.94 -17.13
CA LEU A 9 -22.42 -27.61 -17.62
C LEU A 9 -23.88 -27.37 -17.22
N ALA A 10 -24.16 -26.32 -16.45
CA ALA A 10 -25.52 -25.88 -16.15
C ALA A 10 -25.73 -24.48 -16.70
N ILE A 11 -26.52 -24.39 -17.76
CA ILE A 11 -27.03 -23.14 -18.34
C ILE A 11 -28.38 -22.88 -17.67
N LEU A 12 -28.52 -21.75 -16.98
CA LEU A 12 -29.81 -21.25 -16.49
C LEU A 12 -30.25 -20.08 -17.37
N VAL A 13 -31.29 -20.27 -18.17
CA VAL A 13 -32.05 -19.21 -18.85
C VAL A 13 -33.40 -19.12 -18.13
N LEU A 14 -33.73 -17.94 -17.58
CA LEU A 14 -35.10 -17.59 -17.25
C LEU A 14 -35.50 -16.34 -18.02
N ALA A 15 -36.38 -16.56 -18.99
CA ALA A 15 -37.25 -15.55 -19.56
C ALA A 15 -38.44 -15.32 -18.62
N GLY A 16 -38.76 -14.06 -18.35
CA GLY A 16 -39.97 -13.64 -17.64
C GLY A 16 -40.51 -12.35 -18.25
N CYS A 17 -41.66 -12.45 -18.90
CA CYS A 17 -42.43 -11.35 -19.48
C CYS A 17 -43.58 -10.92 -18.53
N GLY A 18 -43.98 -9.65 -18.63
CA GLY A 18 -45.25 -9.11 -18.11
C GLY A 18 -45.09 -8.39 -16.76
N ASN A 19 -45.61 -7.18 -16.52
CA ASN A 19 -46.72 -6.48 -17.17
C ASN A 19 -46.52 -4.95 -17.08
N ALA A 20 -47.15 -4.26 -18.02
CA ALA A 20 -47.26 -2.82 -18.08
C ALA A 20 -48.25 -2.28 -17.04
N ASP A 21 -47.92 -1.14 -16.43
CA ASP A 21 -48.91 -0.18 -15.97
C ASP A 21 -48.48 1.21 -16.46
N SER A 22 -49.37 1.80 -17.25
CA SER A 22 -49.23 3.14 -17.81
C SER A 22 -49.93 4.12 -16.89
N GLU A 23 -49.16 4.93 -16.17
CA GLU A 23 -49.69 6.18 -15.60
C GLU A 23 -49.02 7.36 -16.30
N THR A 24 -49.86 8.06 -17.05
CA THR A 24 -49.55 9.30 -17.74
C THR A 24 -49.49 10.42 -16.70
N SER A 25 -48.34 11.08 -16.55
CA SER A 25 -48.25 12.38 -15.88
C SER A 25 -47.30 13.27 -16.67
N GLN A 26 -47.83 14.42 -17.09
CA GLN A 26 -47.18 15.46 -17.87
C GLN A 26 -45.82 15.90 -17.28
N PRO A 27 -44.79 16.13 -18.11
CA PRO A 27 -43.70 17.00 -17.71
C PRO A 27 -44.07 18.46 -17.98
N SER A 28 -44.36 19.21 -16.92
CA SER A 28 -44.31 20.67 -16.94
C SER A 28 -42.88 21.12 -17.23
N SER A 29 -42.72 21.89 -18.29
CA SER A 29 -41.48 22.56 -18.65
C SER A 29 -41.10 23.57 -17.56
N SER A 30 -40.02 23.28 -16.83
CA SER A 30 -39.32 24.27 -16.01
C SER A 30 -37.85 24.27 -16.39
N THR A 31 -37.49 25.26 -17.20
CA THR A 31 -36.11 25.63 -17.50
C THR A 31 -35.44 26.08 -16.21
N ARG A 32 -34.61 25.21 -15.61
CA ARG A 32 -33.69 25.58 -14.54
C ARG A 32 -32.29 25.64 -15.12
N ALA A 33 -31.68 26.82 -15.02
CA ALA A 33 -30.29 27.06 -15.42
C ALA A 33 -29.34 26.06 -14.72
N PRO A 34 -28.23 25.65 -15.35
CA PRO A 34 -27.22 24.85 -14.67
C PRO A 34 -26.60 25.72 -13.57
N ALA A 35 -26.89 25.39 -12.31
CA ALA A 35 -26.11 25.90 -11.20
C ALA A 35 -24.73 25.25 -11.33
N SER A 36 -23.69 26.06 -11.58
CA SER A 36 -22.31 25.64 -11.46
C SER A 36 -22.07 25.14 -10.04
N SER A 37 -22.13 23.82 -9.87
CA SER A 37 -21.64 23.17 -8.67
C SER A 37 -20.12 23.21 -8.74
N THR A 38 -19.54 24.27 -8.21
CA THR A 38 -18.14 24.28 -7.80
C THR A 38 -18.02 23.24 -6.70
N THR A 39 -17.60 22.02 -7.07
CA THR A 39 -17.21 21.01 -6.09
C THR A 39 -16.08 21.61 -5.28
N ALA A 40 -16.37 21.95 -4.03
CA ALA A 40 -15.34 22.38 -3.10
C ALA A 40 -14.33 21.22 -3.01
N THR A 41 -13.11 21.46 -3.46
CA THR A 41 -11.97 20.63 -3.09
C THR A 41 -11.86 20.75 -1.58
N THR A 42 -12.34 19.75 -0.85
CA THR A 42 -12.10 19.63 0.58
C THR A 42 -10.60 19.44 0.73
N SER A 43 -9.85 20.53 0.91
CA SER A 43 -8.48 20.47 1.39
C SER A 43 -8.52 19.78 2.73
N VAL A 44 -8.02 18.55 2.78
CA VAL A 44 -7.75 17.82 4.02
C VAL A 44 -6.65 18.59 4.71
N VAL A 45 -7.01 19.49 5.63
CA VAL A 45 -6.05 20.14 6.52
C VAL A 45 -5.57 19.07 7.47
N ALA A 46 -4.32 18.64 7.29
CA ALA A 46 -3.61 17.75 8.18
C ALA A 46 -3.68 18.27 9.63
N GLN A 47 -4.22 17.47 10.55
CA GLN A 47 -4.11 17.77 11.97
C GLN A 47 -2.68 17.51 12.45
N PRO A 48 -2.11 18.36 13.34
CA PRO A 48 -0.80 18.09 13.92
C PRO A 48 -0.86 16.85 14.81
N ALA A 49 -0.35 15.73 14.33
CA ALA A 49 -0.14 14.53 15.14
C ALA A 49 1.09 14.72 16.07
N PRO A 50 1.08 14.22 17.32
CA PRO A 50 2.25 14.30 18.19
C PRO A 50 3.39 13.43 17.65
N ASP A 51 4.65 13.85 17.86
CA ASP A 51 5.81 13.04 17.49
C ASP A 51 5.87 11.75 18.32
N VAL A 52 6.29 10.66 17.68
CA VAL A 52 6.51 9.35 18.33
C VAL A 52 8.00 9.02 18.25
N PRO A 53 8.71 8.84 19.38
CA PRO A 53 10.14 8.57 19.36
C PRO A 53 10.51 7.38 18.48
N GLY A 54 11.53 7.55 17.63
CA GLY A 54 12.00 6.51 16.72
C GLY A 54 11.03 6.18 15.57
N GLN A 55 10.08 7.07 15.26
CA GLN A 55 9.12 6.88 14.17
C GLN A 55 8.86 8.19 13.40
N VAL A 56 8.57 8.07 12.11
CA VAL A 56 8.13 9.17 11.26
C VAL A 56 6.61 9.25 11.30
N VAL A 57 6.10 10.41 11.67
CA VAL A 57 4.66 10.68 11.68
C VAL A 57 4.23 11.16 10.29
N VAL A 58 3.21 10.52 9.72
CA VAL A 58 2.64 10.95 8.45
C VAL A 58 1.70 12.12 8.70
N ARG A 59 2.13 13.31 8.31
CA ARG A 59 1.38 14.56 8.50
C ARG A 59 0.65 14.97 7.23
N GLU A 60 1.30 14.83 6.08
CA GLU A 60 0.75 15.23 4.79
C GLU A 60 0.80 14.05 3.80
N VAL A 61 0.72 14.35 2.51
CA VAL A 61 0.86 13.35 1.45
C VAL A 61 2.27 12.74 1.40
N ASP A 62 3.28 13.48 1.84
CA ASP A 62 4.67 13.05 1.84
C ASP A 62 5.22 12.98 3.28
N SER A 63 6.07 11.98 3.51
CA SER A 63 6.90 11.88 4.71
C SER A 63 8.19 11.14 4.39
N SER A 64 9.28 11.45 5.07
CA SER A 64 10.55 10.76 4.88
C SER A 64 11.38 10.72 6.16
N CYS A 65 12.37 9.84 6.18
CA CYS A 65 13.50 9.89 7.09
C CYS A 65 14.79 9.68 6.32
N ALA A 66 15.87 10.30 6.81
CA ALA A 66 17.23 9.90 6.47
C ALA A 66 17.77 9.01 7.59
N SER A 67 18.57 7.99 7.25
CA SER A 67 19.35 7.30 8.28
C SER A 67 20.52 8.17 8.71
N ALA A 68 20.79 8.19 10.01
CA ALA A 68 21.90 8.95 10.58
C ALA A 68 23.18 8.10 10.71
N GLU A 69 23.07 6.78 10.61
CA GLU A 69 24.16 5.83 10.75
C GLU A 69 24.43 5.18 9.39
N VAL A 70 25.67 4.71 9.19
CA VAL A 70 26.05 4.01 7.96
C VAL A 70 25.88 2.51 8.18
N GLY A 71 24.94 1.91 7.46
CA GLY A 71 24.73 0.47 7.45
C GLY A 71 25.77 -0.30 6.63
N ALA A 72 25.94 -1.60 6.93
CA ALA A 72 26.74 -2.52 6.12
C ALA A 72 26.13 -3.93 6.15
N PRO A 73 26.09 -4.66 5.01
CA PRO A 73 26.63 -4.29 3.70
C PRO A 73 25.75 -3.31 2.90
N ILE A 74 24.54 -3.05 3.38
CA ILE A 74 23.58 -2.12 2.76
C ILE A 74 23.43 -0.93 3.71
N ASP A 75 23.65 0.27 3.17
CA ASP A 75 23.50 1.55 3.87
C ASP A 75 22.19 2.21 3.42
N LEU A 76 21.18 2.23 4.29
CA LEU A 76 19.88 2.80 4.00
C LEU A 76 19.94 4.32 4.16
N THR A 77 20.04 5.06 3.07
CA THR A 77 20.27 6.51 3.13
C THR A 77 18.99 7.32 3.36
N GLU A 78 17.87 6.90 2.77
CA GLU A 78 16.58 7.56 2.92
C GLU A 78 15.44 6.55 2.76
N VAL A 79 14.35 6.75 3.49
CA VAL A 79 13.05 6.15 3.19
C VAL A 79 12.03 7.25 3.00
N SER A 80 11.30 7.20 1.89
CA SER A 80 10.18 8.12 1.63
C SER A 80 8.88 7.36 1.45
N VAL A 81 7.80 7.97 1.95
CA VAL A 81 6.43 7.49 1.84
C VAL A 81 5.58 8.57 1.21
N HIS A 82 4.91 8.21 0.12
CA HIS A 82 4.01 9.10 -0.61
C HIS A 82 2.61 8.50 -0.72
N LEU A 83 1.60 9.21 -0.21
CA LEU A 83 0.20 8.84 -0.28
C LEU A 83 -0.44 9.29 -1.58
N GLY A 84 -1.31 8.43 -2.15
CA GLY A 84 -2.11 8.79 -3.32
C GLY A 84 -1.34 8.67 -4.63
N VAL A 85 -0.97 7.45 -4.99
CA VAL A 85 -0.22 7.16 -6.22
C VAL A 85 -1.15 7.13 -7.44
N PRO A 86 -0.90 7.94 -8.48
CA PRO A 86 -1.69 7.90 -9.72
C PRO A 86 -1.73 6.49 -10.32
N GLY A 87 -2.90 6.08 -10.82
CA GLY A 87 -3.11 4.76 -11.43
C GLY A 87 -3.48 3.64 -10.44
N TYR A 88 -3.45 3.88 -9.14
CA TYR A 88 -3.95 2.94 -8.13
C TYR A 88 -5.37 3.27 -7.69
N ALA A 89 -6.14 2.22 -7.36
CA ALA A 89 -7.47 2.39 -6.78
C ALA A 89 -7.39 2.68 -5.27
N GLY A 90 -8.04 3.77 -4.85
CA GLY A 90 -8.00 4.25 -3.46
C GLY A 90 -6.66 4.88 -3.08
N THR A 91 -6.50 5.21 -1.79
CA THR A 91 -5.25 5.80 -1.28
C THR A 91 -4.25 4.70 -0.94
N VAL A 92 -3.32 4.42 -1.84
CA VAL A 92 -2.14 3.58 -1.57
C VAL A 92 -0.98 4.44 -1.08
N ALA A 93 0.02 3.83 -0.43
CA ALA A 93 1.27 4.50 -0.11
C ALA A 93 2.41 3.90 -0.93
N ARG A 94 3.13 4.72 -1.71
CA ARG A 94 4.40 4.33 -2.32
C ARG A 94 5.49 4.47 -1.28
N VAL A 95 6.28 3.43 -1.08
CA VAL A 95 7.44 3.40 -0.19
C VAL A 95 8.69 3.25 -1.05
N VAL A 96 9.64 4.17 -0.91
CA VAL A 96 10.93 4.10 -1.60
C VAL A 96 12.02 4.00 -0.56
N TRP A 97 12.77 2.89 -0.57
CA TRP A 97 14.03 2.77 0.16
C TRP A 97 15.17 3.14 -0.78
N SER A 98 15.89 4.21 -0.46
CA SER A 98 17.12 4.62 -1.13
C SER A 98 18.32 4.11 -0.34
N TYR A 99 19.27 3.49 -1.01
CA TYR A 99 20.41 2.85 -0.35
C TYR A 99 21.72 2.97 -1.13
N GLN A 100 22.83 2.80 -0.42
CA GLN A 100 24.17 2.62 -0.94
C GLN A 100 24.74 1.26 -0.50
N GLY A 101 25.89 0.90 -1.06
CA GLY A 101 26.52 -0.40 -0.83
C GLY A 101 26.01 -1.48 -1.77
N ASP A 102 26.50 -2.70 -1.53
CA ASP A 102 26.23 -3.84 -2.40
C ASP A 102 25.15 -4.72 -1.79
N LEU A 103 24.21 -5.16 -2.63
CA LEU A 103 23.30 -6.23 -2.24
C LEU A 103 24.08 -7.54 -2.16
N PRO A 104 24.01 -8.28 -1.05
CA PRO A 104 24.63 -9.60 -0.96
C PRO A 104 24.19 -10.52 -2.11
N ALA A 105 25.17 -11.15 -2.77
CA ALA A 105 24.90 -12.09 -3.86
C ALA A 105 24.26 -13.39 -3.38
N THR A 106 24.43 -13.71 -2.10
CA THR A 106 23.88 -14.91 -1.45
C THR A 106 23.20 -14.53 -0.13
N GLY A 107 22.28 -15.37 0.32
CA GLY A 107 21.55 -15.15 1.57
C GLY A 107 20.26 -14.35 1.33
N THR A 108 19.65 -13.90 2.42
CA THR A 108 18.37 -13.19 2.38
C THR A 108 18.54 -11.70 2.63
N VAL A 109 17.80 -10.89 1.88
CA VAL A 109 17.62 -9.46 2.15
C VAL A 109 16.13 -9.18 2.32
N LEU A 110 15.74 -8.53 3.41
CA LEU A 110 14.38 -8.07 3.66
C LEU A 110 14.35 -6.55 3.80
N TRP A 111 13.56 -5.92 2.94
CA TRP A 111 13.16 -4.52 3.04
C TRP A 111 11.83 -4.45 3.76
N SER A 112 11.78 -3.72 4.86
CA SER A 112 10.63 -3.72 5.77
C SER A 112 10.23 -2.29 6.11
N LEU A 113 8.93 -2.00 6.04
CA LEU A 113 8.32 -0.82 6.64
C LEU A 113 7.23 -1.27 7.60
N SER A 114 7.38 -0.90 8.86
CA SER A 114 6.39 -1.12 9.92
C SER A 114 5.63 0.17 10.16
N ALA A 115 4.32 0.14 10.01
CA ALA A 115 3.41 1.25 10.20
C ALA A 115 2.40 0.92 11.29
N ALA A 116 1.99 1.91 12.06
CA ALA A 116 0.89 1.76 13.00
C ALA A 116 0.06 3.04 13.12
N ASP A 117 -1.22 2.88 13.44
CA ASP A 117 -2.10 4.01 13.76
C ASP A 117 -1.58 4.77 14.99
N ARG A 118 -2.11 5.97 15.23
CA ARG A 118 -1.74 6.80 16.39
C ARG A 118 -1.72 6.05 17.73
N GLY A 119 -2.62 5.10 17.92
CA GLY A 119 -2.75 4.35 19.18
C GLY A 119 -1.92 3.07 19.24
N GLY A 120 -1.28 2.67 18.12
CA GLY A 120 -0.65 1.36 17.98
C GLY A 120 -1.63 0.18 17.92
N ASN A 121 -2.94 0.42 17.78
CA ASN A 121 -3.96 -0.63 17.83
C ASN A 121 -4.02 -1.41 16.52
N ASN A 122 -3.85 -0.70 15.41
CA ASN A 122 -3.69 -1.27 14.08
C ASN A 122 -2.24 -1.09 13.66
N ALA A 123 -1.57 -2.21 13.37
CA ALA A 123 -0.20 -2.22 12.87
C ALA A 123 -0.13 -3.06 11.59
N VAL A 124 0.58 -2.55 10.59
CA VAL A 124 0.84 -3.22 9.33
C VAL A 124 2.33 -3.18 9.03
N GLN A 125 2.90 -4.30 8.62
CA GLN A 125 4.23 -4.34 8.01
C GLN A 125 4.07 -4.51 6.49
N LEU A 126 4.79 -3.74 5.69
CA LEU A 126 5.11 -4.04 4.29
C LEU A 126 6.47 -4.72 4.24
N GLY A 127 6.59 -5.84 3.52
CA GLY A 127 7.84 -6.57 3.40
C GLY A 127 8.12 -7.02 1.98
N TYR A 128 9.35 -6.85 1.54
CA TYR A 128 9.91 -7.42 0.32
C TYR A 128 11.17 -8.21 0.65
N LYS A 129 11.15 -9.51 0.37
CA LYS A 129 12.24 -10.43 0.71
C LYS A 129 12.81 -11.10 -0.54
N THR A 130 14.14 -11.12 -0.61
CA THR A 130 14.90 -11.86 -1.61
C THR A 130 15.71 -12.99 -0.97
N LEU A 131 16.05 -13.98 -1.79
CA LEU A 131 17.04 -15.03 -1.51
C LEU A 131 17.95 -15.15 -2.72
N ASP A 132 19.25 -14.97 -2.52
CA ASP A 132 20.28 -15.01 -3.57
C ASP A 132 19.91 -14.07 -4.75
N GLY A 133 19.44 -12.86 -4.42
CA GLY A 133 18.99 -11.83 -5.37
C GLY A 133 17.61 -12.08 -6.00
N ASN A 134 16.98 -13.24 -5.79
CA ASN A 134 15.67 -13.55 -6.36
C ASN A 134 14.55 -13.21 -5.37
N GLN A 135 13.48 -12.55 -5.82
CA GLN A 135 12.29 -12.33 -4.98
C GLN A 135 11.71 -13.67 -4.51
N ILE A 136 11.55 -13.83 -3.20
CA ILE A 136 10.86 -14.98 -2.58
C ILE A 136 9.60 -14.57 -1.83
N ALA A 137 9.44 -13.29 -1.48
CA ALA A 137 8.22 -12.79 -0.86
C ALA A 137 8.01 -11.30 -1.13
N TYR A 138 6.75 -10.92 -1.33
CA TYR A 138 6.28 -9.54 -1.28
C TYR A 138 4.92 -9.55 -0.59
N PHE A 139 4.81 -8.90 0.57
CA PHE A 139 3.69 -9.15 1.49
C PHE A 139 3.35 -7.95 2.37
N THR A 140 2.19 -8.06 3.00
CA THR A 140 1.89 -7.33 4.23
C THR A 140 1.65 -8.27 5.39
N PHE A 141 2.00 -7.86 6.61
CA PHE A 141 1.50 -8.47 7.85
C PHE A 141 0.56 -7.51 8.55
N ALA A 142 -0.58 -7.99 9.02
CA ALA A 142 -1.41 -7.30 9.99
C ALA A 142 -1.66 -8.25 11.17
N GLY A 143 -1.07 -7.94 12.33
CA GLY A 143 -0.97 -8.89 13.44
C GLY A 143 -0.26 -10.18 13.00
N ALA A 144 -0.86 -11.34 13.25
CA ALA A 144 -0.31 -12.65 12.86
C ALA A 144 -0.64 -13.07 11.42
N LYS A 145 -1.36 -12.25 10.65
CA LYS A 145 -1.83 -12.61 9.31
C LYS A 145 -0.92 -12.03 8.24
N GLN A 146 -0.25 -12.91 7.50
CA GLN A 146 0.42 -12.55 6.25
C GLN A 146 -0.58 -12.49 5.10
N GLN A 147 -0.46 -11.48 4.26
CA GLN A 147 -1.08 -11.43 2.94
C GLN A 147 -0.01 -11.19 1.89
N ASN A 148 0.15 -12.15 0.98
CA ASN A 148 1.03 -11.99 -0.17
C ASN A 148 0.42 -11.00 -1.15
N LEU A 149 1.25 -10.07 -1.62
CA LEU A 149 0.91 -9.11 -2.63
C LEU A 149 1.24 -9.68 -4.01
N SER A 150 0.46 -9.31 -5.01
CA SER A 150 0.77 -9.62 -6.40
C SER A 150 1.89 -8.73 -6.93
N GLY A 151 2.69 -9.26 -7.86
CA GLY A 151 3.74 -8.50 -8.53
C GLY A 151 5.05 -8.47 -7.75
N ALA A 152 5.82 -7.41 -7.97
CA ALA A 152 7.12 -7.18 -7.36
C ALA A 152 7.32 -5.68 -7.13
N PRO A 153 8.13 -5.28 -6.14
CA PRO A 153 8.66 -3.92 -6.09
C PRO A 153 9.43 -3.56 -7.36
N ASP A 154 9.43 -2.29 -7.71
CA ASP A 154 10.25 -1.75 -8.78
C ASP A 154 11.68 -1.53 -8.26
N VAL A 155 12.63 -2.17 -8.95
CA VAL A 155 14.08 -2.13 -8.68
C VAL A 155 14.86 -1.68 -9.92
N SER A 156 14.18 -1.03 -10.87
CA SER A 156 14.78 -0.57 -12.13
C SER A 156 15.72 0.62 -11.95
N VAL A 157 15.54 1.39 -10.88
CA VAL A 157 16.41 2.51 -10.50
C VAL A 157 17.52 1.98 -9.58
N PRO A 158 18.80 2.07 -9.99
CA PRO A 158 19.91 1.65 -9.14
C PRO A 158 19.90 2.37 -7.77
N GLY A 159 20.15 1.61 -6.70
CA GLY A 159 20.14 2.15 -5.33
C GLY A 159 18.75 2.45 -4.79
N GLN A 160 17.68 2.00 -5.45
CA GLN A 160 16.31 2.17 -4.95
C GLN A 160 15.51 0.87 -5.03
N VAL A 161 14.67 0.68 -4.01
CA VAL A 161 13.58 -0.29 -4.01
C VAL A 161 12.29 0.47 -3.81
N THR A 162 11.36 0.39 -4.77
CA THR A 162 10.06 1.04 -4.70
C THR A 162 8.95 0.02 -4.56
N ALA A 163 8.25 0.02 -3.42
CA ALA A 163 7.11 -0.84 -3.16
C ALA A 163 5.84 -0.03 -2.89
N VAL A 164 4.70 -0.73 -2.87
CA VAL A 164 3.39 -0.14 -2.56
C VAL A 164 2.75 -0.83 -1.38
N LEU A 165 2.33 -0.04 -0.39
CA LEU A 165 1.41 -0.46 0.66
C LEU A 165 -0.03 -0.34 0.11
N PRO A 166 -0.80 -1.44 0.06
CA PRO A 166 -2.14 -1.42 -0.53
C PRO A 166 -3.12 -0.50 0.20
N SER A 167 -4.14 -0.03 -0.51
CA SER A 167 -5.11 0.94 0.02
C SER A 167 -5.90 0.41 1.21
N ALA A 168 -6.19 -0.89 1.25
CA ALA A 168 -6.82 -1.51 2.42
C ALA A 168 -5.95 -1.44 3.68
N ALA A 169 -4.62 -1.58 3.53
CA ALA A 169 -3.69 -1.45 4.65
C ALA A 169 -3.56 0.00 5.10
N VAL A 170 -3.46 0.95 4.17
CA VAL A 170 -3.46 2.39 4.49
C VAL A 170 -4.76 2.79 5.18
N ALA A 171 -5.91 2.32 4.72
CA ALA A 171 -7.20 2.59 5.34
C ALA A 171 -7.30 2.06 6.78
N ALA A 172 -6.68 0.91 7.08
CA ALA A 172 -6.64 0.34 8.42
C ALA A 172 -5.79 1.16 9.41
N LEU A 173 -4.81 1.91 8.92
CA LEU A 173 -3.97 2.80 9.72
C LEU A 173 -4.68 4.14 10.04
N GLY A 174 -5.72 4.49 9.29
CA GLY A 174 -6.48 5.72 9.46
C GLY A 174 -5.76 6.97 8.94
N SER A 175 -6.24 8.14 9.36
CA SER A 175 -5.71 9.44 8.90
C SER A 175 -4.44 9.88 9.61
N GLU A 176 -4.14 9.31 10.78
CA GLU A 176 -2.95 9.61 11.57
C GLU A 176 -2.23 8.31 11.90
N TRP A 177 -1.06 8.13 11.32
CA TRP A 177 -0.23 6.96 11.51
C TRP A 177 1.24 7.34 11.45
N HIS A 178 2.06 6.43 11.94
CA HIS A 178 3.51 6.60 11.99
C HIS A 178 4.19 5.34 11.47
N TRP A 179 5.44 5.47 11.08
CA TRP A 179 6.19 4.35 10.54
C TRP A 179 7.67 4.39 10.89
N LYS A 180 8.29 3.23 10.75
CA LYS A 180 9.73 3.02 10.72
C LYS A 180 10.05 1.96 9.68
N ALA A 181 11.27 1.96 9.19
CA ALA A 181 11.77 1.04 8.19
C ALA A 181 13.05 0.37 8.67
N THR A 182 13.28 -0.85 8.20
CA THR A 182 14.48 -1.63 8.46
C THR A 182 14.92 -2.33 7.18
N VAL A 183 16.24 -2.48 7.03
CA VAL A 183 16.84 -3.41 6.09
C VAL A 183 17.50 -4.51 6.89
N ASN A 184 17.18 -5.75 6.53
CA ASN A 184 17.65 -6.94 7.21
C ASN A 184 18.42 -7.82 6.24
N VAL A 185 19.60 -8.29 6.66
CA VAL A 185 20.43 -9.24 5.92
C VAL A 185 20.60 -10.49 6.79
N ASP A 186 20.24 -11.65 6.24
CA ASP A 186 20.38 -12.95 6.90
C ASP A 186 19.77 -13.05 8.31
N GLY A 187 18.71 -12.28 8.57
CA GLY A 187 18.01 -12.26 9.84
C GLY A 187 18.47 -11.15 10.79
N GLU A 188 19.49 -10.39 10.44
CA GLU A 188 19.99 -9.26 11.25
C GLU A 188 19.62 -7.92 10.61
N ASP A 189 19.08 -6.99 11.40
CA ASP A 189 18.81 -5.63 10.94
C ASP A 189 20.16 -4.89 10.79
N VAL A 190 20.53 -4.56 9.56
CA VAL A 190 21.80 -3.90 9.22
C VAL A 190 21.68 -2.39 9.15
N ASP A 191 20.46 -1.89 8.94
CA ASP A 191 20.15 -0.46 8.98
C ASP A 191 18.65 -0.21 9.22
N ARG A 192 18.31 0.98 9.67
CA ARG A 192 16.95 1.39 10.01
C ARG A 192 16.74 2.89 9.86
N CYS A 193 15.48 3.26 9.63
CA CYS A 193 15.10 4.64 9.41
C CYS A 193 13.69 4.90 9.96
N PRO A 194 13.49 5.83 10.91
CA PRO A 194 14.51 6.63 11.57
C PRO A 194 15.32 5.77 12.57
N ASN A 195 16.50 6.25 12.95
CA ASN A 195 17.42 5.56 13.86
C ASN A 195 17.18 5.93 15.33
#